data_AF-A0A1E5GW93-F1
#
_entry.id   AF-A0A1E5GW93-F1
#
_cell.length_a   1.000
_cell.length_b   1.000
_cell.length_c   1.000
_cell.angle_alpha   90.00
_cell.angle_beta   90.00
_cell.angle_gamma   90.00
#
_symmetry.space_group_name_H-M   'P 1'
#
loop_
_entity.id
_entity.type
_entity.pdbx_description
1 polymer ?
#
loop_
_entity_poly.entity_id
_entity_poly.type
_entity_poly.pdbx_seq_one_letter_code
_entity_poly.pdbx_strand_id
1 'polypeptide(L)'
;MISEKETRHYYQALLAKDSTYDGIFFVGIKSTGVFCHATCPARKPKYENCTFYETAEEALLSGYRPCKRCKPLSFPREIPPLVQKMVELVEENPEKRWKDQDFAELGIHSMTARRQFKKVYGMTFVQYARSRRMGMALKSIKNGEKRIDTQLDAGYDSSSGFYDAFSKIMGRNPKQSEKIKSLSADWIDTILGPMMSIADDDYLYLLEFVDRRGLEREVERLRNRLNASIVPGKTKINEQIKEELALYFDGKLETFHTPYRCLGSDFQKNVWQALTQIAPGKTLSYKELAAVVGSPKGMRAVGNANGANQLAIIIPCHRVIQTDGSLGGYGGGVERKKWLLKHERENMK
;
A
#
# COMPACT_ATOMS: atom_id res chain seq x y z
N MET A 1 -1.81 -7.12 17.09
CA MET A 1 -1.17 -8.11 16.18
C MET A 1 -1.64 -9.46 16.63
N ILE A 2 -2.47 -10.08 15.81
CA ILE A 2 -3.13 -11.34 16.08
C ILE A 2 -2.05 -12.44 16.07
N SER A 3 -1.86 -13.11 17.19
CA SER A 3 -0.93 -14.23 17.34
C SER A 3 -1.35 -15.42 16.47
N GLU A 4 -0.42 -16.32 16.18
CA GLU A 4 -0.71 -17.54 15.40
C GLU A 4 -1.74 -18.46 16.09
N LYS A 5 -1.81 -18.41 17.42
CA LYS A 5 -2.84 -19.10 18.20
C LYS A 5 -4.22 -18.46 17.98
N GLU A 6 -4.29 -17.13 17.96
CA GLU A 6 -5.53 -16.39 17.71
C GLU A 6 -6.01 -16.54 16.26
N THR A 7 -5.12 -16.56 15.26
CA THR A 7 -5.54 -16.77 13.85
C THR A 7 -6.17 -18.14 13.63
N ARG A 8 -5.65 -19.20 14.27
CA ARG A 8 -6.28 -20.52 14.26
C ARG A 8 -7.66 -20.49 14.93
N HIS A 9 -7.78 -19.78 16.04
CA HIS A 9 -9.05 -19.62 16.75
C HIS A 9 -10.10 -18.86 15.93
N TYR A 10 -9.71 -17.76 15.30
CA TYR A 10 -10.56 -17.00 14.38
C TYR A 10 -10.94 -17.81 13.14
N TYR A 11 -10.07 -18.70 12.66
CA TYR A 11 -10.45 -19.61 11.59
C TYR A 11 -11.52 -20.62 12.02
N GLN A 12 -11.43 -21.18 13.23
CA GLN A 12 -12.48 -22.05 13.76
C GLN A 12 -13.81 -21.30 13.93
N ALA A 13 -13.77 -20.08 14.49
CA ALA A 13 -14.96 -19.21 14.59
C ALA A 13 -15.56 -18.90 13.20
N LEU A 14 -14.72 -18.66 12.20
CA LEU A 14 -15.15 -18.46 10.81
C LEU A 14 -15.83 -19.71 10.25
N LEU A 15 -15.29 -20.92 10.48
CA LEU A 15 -15.89 -22.17 10.03
C LEU A 15 -17.26 -22.39 10.69
N ALA A 16 -17.34 -22.15 12.01
CA ALA A 16 -18.55 -22.28 12.80
C ALA A 16 -19.61 -21.19 12.51
N LYS A 17 -19.24 -20.11 11.81
CA LYS A 17 -20.08 -18.90 11.65
C LYS A 17 -20.49 -18.33 13.01
N ASP A 18 -19.55 -18.29 13.95
CA ASP A 18 -19.82 -17.88 15.32
C ASP A 18 -20.08 -16.37 15.40
N SER A 19 -21.31 -16.00 15.78
CA SER A 19 -21.74 -14.61 15.91
C SER A 19 -21.13 -13.87 17.10
N THR A 20 -20.57 -14.59 18.07
CA THR A 20 -19.85 -13.96 19.19
C THR A 20 -18.56 -13.28 18.73
N TYR A 21 -18.04 -13.66 17.55
CA TYR A 21 -16.84 -13.09 16.94
C TYR A 21 -17.12 -12.03 15.88
N ASP A 22 -18.39 -11.69 15.62
CA ASP A 22 -18.70 -10.61 14.69
C ASP A 22 -18.20 -9.27 15.22
N GLY A 23 -17.40 -8.57 14.40
CA GLY A 23 -16.73 -7.34 14.80
C GLY A 23 -15.49 -7.52 15.68
N ILE A 24 -15.18 -8.74 16.16
CA ILE A 24 -13.92 -9.06 16.85
C ILE A 24 -12.79 -9.23 15.83
N PHE A 25 -13.09 -9.84 14.68
CA PHE A 25 -12.16 -9.95 13.57
C PHE A 25 -12.85 -9.84 12.22
N PHE A 26 -12.05 -9.51 11.23
CA PHE A 26 -12.39 -9.59 9.82
C PHE A 26 -11.45 -10.56 9.13
N VAL A 27 -11.95 -11.31 8.15
CA VAL A 27 -11.13 -12.24 7.37
C VAL A 27 -11.06 -11.80 5.92
N GLY A 28 -9.87 -11.47 5.43
CA GLY A 28 -9.56 -11.29 4.02
C GLY A 28 -9.33 -12.63 3.33
N ILE A 29 -9.97 -12.83 2.18
CA ILE A 29 -9.93 -14.06 1.40
C ILE A 29 -9.06 -13.85 0.15
N LYS A 30 -7.82 -14.35 0.18
CA LYS A 30 -6.78 -14.09 -0.83
C LYS A 30 -7.24 -14.37 -2.26
N SER A 31 -7.97 -15.48 -2.45
CA SER A 31 -8.43 -15.95 -3.77
C SER A 31 -9.49 -15.06 -4.42
N THR A 32 -10.28 -14.34 -3.62
CA THR A 32 -11.42 -13.54 -4.13
C THR A 32 -11.19 -12.04 -3.96
N GLY A 33 -10.23 -11.65 -3.10
CA GLY A 33 -9.98 -10.28 -2.72
C GLY A 33 -11.14 -9.66 -1.94
N VAL A 34 -11.99 -10.46 -1.27
CA VAL A 34 -13.04 -9.95 -0.38
C VAL A 34 -12.65 -10.13 1.08
N PHE A 35 -13.10 -9.25 1.96
CA PHE A 35 -13.09 -9.53 3.40
C PHE A 35 -14.50 -9.70 3.96
N CYS A 36 -14.62 -10.45 5.05
CA CYS A 36 -15.87 -10.93 5.63
C CYS A 36 -15.87 -10.82 7.15
N HIS A 37 -17.07 -10.84 7.74
CA HIS A 37 -17.32 -11.15 9.16
C HIS A 37 -17.24 -12.65 9.45
N ALA A 38 -17.14 -13.02 10.73
CA ALA A 38 -17.14 -14.41 11.18
C ALA A 38 -18.40 -15.17 10.72
N THR A 39 -19.57 -14.52 10.79
CA THR A 39 -20.87 -15.11 10.40
C THR A 39 -21.12 -15.19 8.90
N CYS A 40 -20.18 -14.78 8.04
CA CYS A 40 -20.44 -14.66 6.61
C CYS A 40 -20.98 -15.98 6.00
N PRO A 41 -22.13 -15.94 5.28
CA PRO A 41 -22.78 -17.14 4.76
C PRO A 41 -22.10 -17.72 3.52
N ALA A 42 -21.07 -17.06 2.98
CA ALA A 42 -20.30 -17.56 1.84
C ALA A 42 -19.61 -18.90 2.14
N ARG A 43 -19.29 -19.66 1.08
CA ARG A 43 -18.48 -20.87 1.18
C ARG A 43 -17.16 -20.55 1.88
N LYS A 44 -16.81 -21.35 2.89
CA LYS A 44 -15.62 -21.09 3.71
C LYS A 44 -14.34 -21.43 2.94
N PRO A 45 -13.34 -20.52 2.92
CA PRO A 45 -12.07 -20.75 2.26
C PRO A 45 -11.16 -21.68 3.09
N LYS A 46 -10.13 -22.23 2.44
CA LYS A 46 -9.04 -22.92 3.14
C LYS A 46 -8.25 -21.92 3.99
N TYR A 47 -7.71 -22.38 5.12
CA TYR A 47 -6.92 -21.56 6.06
C TYR A 47 -5.78 -20.77 5.39
N GLU A 48 -5.02 -21.42 4.50
CA GLU A 48 -3.92 -20.80 3.73
C GLU A 48 -4.34 -19.56 2.91
N ASN A 49 -5.64 -19.47 2.58
CA ASN A 49 -6.24 -18.37 1.81
C ASN A 49 -6.88 -17.29 2.71
N CYS A 50 -6.75 -17.39 4.02
CA CYS A 50 -7.26 -16.42 4.98
C CYS A 50 -6.14 -15.50 5.49
N THR A 51 -6.46 -14.22 5.63
CA THR A 51 -5.70 -13.26 6.44
C THR A 51 -6.67 -12.61 7.42
N PHE A 52 -6.31 -12.52 8.70
CA PHE A 52 -7.19 -11.99 9.74
C PHE A 52 -6.78 -10.58 10.14
N TYR A 53 -7.77 -9.76 10.46
CA TYR A 53 -7.65 -8.35 10.79
C TYR A 53 -8.49 -8.03 12.01
N GLU A 54 -8.00 -7.15 12.89
CA GLU A 54 -8.74 -6.70 14.07
C GLU A 54 -9.81 -5.67 13.65
N THR A 55 -9.59 -4.97 12.53
CA THR A 55 -10.53 -3.96 12.03
C THR A 55 -10.81 -4.10 10.53
N ALA A 56 -11.98 -3.60 10.10
CA ALA A 56 -12.32 -3.51 8.68
C ALA A 56 -11.38 -2.55 7.93
N GLU A 57 -10.83 -1.53 8.62
CA GLU A 57 -9.82 -0.63 8.08
C GLU A 57 -8.56 -1.38 7.65
N GLU A 58 -8.02 -2.23 8.51
CA GLU A 58 -6.84 -3.03 8.19
C GLU A 58 -7.07 -3.94 6.98
N ALA A 59 -8.26 -4.56 6.89
CA ALA A 59 -8.64 -5.39 5.74
C ALA A 59 -8.72 -4.58 4.43
N LEU A 60 -9.29 -3.37 4.50
CA LEU A 60 -9.40 -2.44 3.37
C LEU A 60 -8.04 -1.91 2.91
N LEU A 61 -7.20 -1.48 3.86
CA LEU A 61 -5.82 -1.03 3.58
C LEU A 61 -4.96 -2.18 3.02
N SER A 62 -5.32 -3.42 3.34
CA SER A 62 -4.72 -4.63 2.77
C SER A 62 -5.25 -5.00 1.38
N GLY A 63 -6.10 -4.18 0.77
CA GLY A 63 -6.59 -4.35 -0.60
C GLY A 63 -7.82 -5.24 -0.76
N TYR A 64 -8.42 -5.73 0.33
CA TYR A 64 -9.65 -6.52 0.27
C TYR A 64 -10.87 -5.60 0.14
N ARG A 65 -11.81 -5.95 -0.74
CA ARG A 65 -13.10 -5.25 -0.82
C ARG A 65 -14.12 -5.84 0.15
N PRO A 66 -15.13 -5.08 0.62
CA PRO A 66 -16.19 -5.62 1.45
C PRO A 66 -16.96 -6.74 0.73
N CYS A 67 -17.23 -7.83 1.45
CA CYS A 67 -18.09 -8.89 0.95
C CYS A 67 -19.53 -8.37 0.76
N LYS A 68 -20.09 -8.58 -0.43
CA LYS A 68 -21.47 -8.19 -0.74
C LYS A 68 -22.53 -9.03 0.00
N ARG A 69 -22.14 -10.21 0.50
CA ARG A 69 -23.06 -11.14 1.19
C ARG A 69 -23.23 -10.79 2.67
N CYS A 70 -22.12 -10.71 3.42
CA CYS A 70 -22.18 -10.39 4.84
C CYS A 70 -22.11 -8.89 5.12
N LYS A 71 -21.86 -8.06 4.10
CA LYS A 71 -21.76 -6.59 4.20
C LYS A 71 -20.97 -6.17 5.45
N PRO A 72 -19.66 -6.50 5.52
CA PRO A 72 -18.92 -6.44 6.77
C PRO A 72 -18.76 -5.02 7.33
N LEU A 73 -19.09 -4.02 6.54
CA LEU A 73 -19.10 -2.63 6.97
C LEU A 73 -20.39 -2.26 7.72
N SER A 74 -21.38 -3.15 7.81
CA SER A 74 -22.75 -2.87 8.20
C SER A 74 -23.16 -3.62 9.48
N PHE A 75 -22.63 -3.36 10.69
CA PHE A 75 -23.24 -3.66 12.03
C PHE A 75 -22.34 -3.17 13.20
N PRO A 76 -22.83 -2.77 14.42
CA PRO A 76 -24.22 -2.61 14.89
C PRO A 76 -24.67 -1.14 15.09
N ARG A 77 -24.00 -0.16 14.47
CA ARG A 77 -24.59 1.16 14.26
C ARG A 77 -24.85 1.27 12.78
N GLU A 78 -26.09 1.58 12.39
CA GLU A 78 -26.41 1.91 11.01
C GLU A 78 -25.34 2.86 10.48
N ILE A 79 -24.68 2.44 9.39
CA ILE A 79 -23.76 3.30 8.68
C ILE A 79 -24.58 4.54 8.32
N PRO A 80 -24.16 5.76 8.70
CA PRO A 80 -24.90 6.96 8.36
C PRO A 80 -25.21 6.95 6.86
N PRO A 81 -26.44 7.26 6.41
CA PRO A 81 -26.81 7.20 4.99
C PRO A 81 -25.83 7.93 4.08
N LEU A 82 -25.25 9.03 4.59
CA LEU A 82 -24.18 9.77 3.92
C LEU A 82 -22.93 8.91 3.66
N VAL A 83 -22.46 8.19 4.67
CA VAL A 83 -21.27 7.32 4.57
C VAL A 83 -21.55 6.13 3.65
N GLN A 84 -22.76 5.57 3.68
CA GLN A 84 -23.16 4.52 2.75
C GLN A 84 -23.15 5.03 1.29
N LYS A 85 -23.80 6.16 1.02
CA LYS A 85 -23.81 6.82 -0.29
C LYS A 85 -22.39 7.10 -0.80
N MET A 86 -21.49 7.53 0.08
CA MET A 86 -20.09 7.76 -0.26
C MET A 86 -19.36 6.47 -0.68
N VAL A 87 -19.58 5.36 0.02
CA VAL A 87 -19.01 4.06 -0.38
C VAL A 87 -19.56 3.62 -1.73
N GLU A 88 -20.88 3.71 -1.93
CA GLU A 88 -21.54 3.34 -3.18
C GLU A 88 -20.97 4.13 -4.37
N LEU A 89 -20.84 5.45 -4.24
CA LEU A 89 -20.26 6.31 -5.27
C LEU A 89 -18.83 5.93 -5.66
N VAL A 90 -18.02 5.50 -4.70
CA VAL A 90 -16.65 5.03 -4.96
C VAL A 90 -16.66 3.65 -5.61
N GLU A 91 -17.55 2.74 -5.21
CA GLU A 91 -17.65 1.42 -5.84
C GLU A 91 -18.21 1.48 -7.27
N GLU A 92 -19.08 2.45 -7.57
CA GLU A 92 -19.58 2.73 -8.93
C GLU A 92 -18.50 3.36 -9.81
N ASN A 93 -17.67 4.25 -9.25
CA ASN A 93 -16.63 4.98 -9.99
C ASN A 93 -15.27 4.90 -9.30
N PRO A 94 -14.66 3.70 -9.21
CA PRO A 94 -13.46 3.47 -8.41
C PRO A 94 -12.22 4.17 -8.96
N GLU A 95 -12.22 4.56 -10.23
CA GLU A 95 -11.14 5.28 -10.89
C GLU A 95 -11.17 6.79 -10.60
N LYS A 96 -12.32 7.33 -10.18
CA LYS A 96 -12.53 8.77 -10.01
C LYS A 96 -11.57 9.36 -8.97
N ARG A 97 -10.90 10.46 -9.32
CA ARG A 97 -10.13 11.29 -8.40
C ARG A 97 -11.04 12.30 -7.71
N TRP A 98 -11.45 11.95 -6.49
CA TRP A 98 -12.31 12.78 -5.66
C TRP A 98 -11.60 14.04 -5.15
N LYS A 99 -12.24 15.19 -5.36
CA LYS A 99 -11.85 16.55 -4.97
C LYS A 99 -12.96 17.18 -4.13
N ASP A 100 -12.67 18.33 -3.49
CA ASP A 100 -13.66 19.05 -2.67
C ASP A 100 -14.89 19.49 -3.48
N GLN A 101 -14.69 19.84 -4.76
CA GLN A 101 -15.76 20.21 -5.68
C GLN A 101 -16.78 19.07 -5.90
N ASP A 102 -16.34 17.81 -5.92
CA ASP A 102 -17.24 16.66 -6.10
C ASP A 102 -18.25 16.55 -4.95
N PHE A 103 -17.87 16.95 -3.74
CA PHE A 103 -18.79 16.97 -2.61
C PHE A 103 -19.85 18.05 -2.78
N ALA A 104 -19.47 19.23 -3.28
CA ALA A 104 -20.40 20.33 -3.54
C ALA A 104 -21.43 19.95 -4.62
N GLU A 105 -20.98 19.33 -5.72
CA GLU A 105 -21.86 18.85 -6.80
C GLU A 105 -22.87 17.80 -6.33
N LEU A 106 -22.51 17.01 -5.32
CA LEU A 106 -23.38 15.99 -4.71
C LEU A 106 -24.29 16.54 -3.61
N GLY A 107 -24.23 17.84 -3.32
CA GLY A 107 -24.96 18.47 -2.21
C GLY A 107 -24.47 18.01 -0.82
N ILE A 108 -23.22 17.56 -0.73
CA ILE A 108 -22.63 17.01 0.49
C ILE A 108 -21.66 18.02 1.10
N HIS A 109 -21.85 18.34 2.38
CA HIS A 109 -20.87 19.14 3.13
C HIS A 109 -19.59 18.32 3.40
N SER A 110 -18.48 18.69 2.77
CA SER A 110 -17.23 17.92 2.74
C SER A 110 -16.64 17.64 4.13
N MET A 111 -16.72 18.60 5.07
CA MET A 111 -16.23 18.41 6.44
C MET A 111 -17.07 17.40 7.22
N THR A 112 -18.39 17.42 7.02
CA THR A 112 -19.32 16.48 7.67
C THR A 112 -19.09 15.07 7.14
N ALA A 113 -18.98 14.93 5.82
CA ALA A 113 -18.65 13.69 5.14
C ALA A 113 -17.33 13.10 5.63
N ARG A 114 -16.26 13.90 5.65
CA ARG A 114 -14.93 13.48 6.17
C ARG A 114 -15.00 13.02 7.61
N ARG A 115 -15.67 13.78 8.48
CA ARG A 115 -15.79 13.48 9.91
C ARG A 115 -16.57 12.18 10.14
N GLN A 116 -17.72 12.02 9.48
CA GLN A 116 -18.53 10.81 9.61
C GLN A 116 -17.80 9.59 9.04
N PHE A 117 -17.17 9.72 7.87
CA PHE A 117 -16.42 8.63 7.25
C PHE A 117 -15.25 8.19 8.14
N LYS A 118 -14.47 9.14 8.67
CA LYS A 118 -13.37 8.85 9.61
C LYS A 118 -13.86 8.24 10.92
N LYS A 119 -15.00 8.68 11.44
CA LYS A 119 -15.61 8.11 12.65
C LYS A 119 -16.04 6.65 12.45
N VAL A 120 -16.51 6.30 11.25
CA VAL A 120 -17.02 4.96 10.93
C VAL A 120 -15.89 4.01 10.51
N TYR A 121 -14.94 4.47 9.70
CA TYR A 121 -13.93 3.61 9.06
C TYR A 121 -12.49 3.87 9.50
N GLY A 122 -12.24 4.78 10.46
CA GLY A 122 -10.89 5.14 10.93
C GLY A 122 -10.04 5.94 9.92
N MET A 123 -10.32 5.79 8.62
CA MET A 123 -9.68 6.48 7.51
C MET A 123 -10.54 7.62 6.93
N THR A 124 -9.90 8.52 6.19
CA THR A 124 -10.61 9.53 5.40
C THR A 124 -11.22 8.93 4.13
N PHE A 125 -12.31 9.52 3.63
CA PHE A 125 -12.90 9.13 2.35
C PHE A 125 -11.91 9.14 1.18
N VAL A 126 -11.00 10.13 1.15
CA VAL A 126 -9.99 10.23 0.08
C VAL A 126 -8.97 9.09 0.19
N GLN A 127 -8.63 8.65 1.41
CA GLN A 127 -7.82 7.43 1.60
C GLN A 127 -8.56 6.21 1.06
N TYR A 128 -9.84 6.02 1.42
CA TYR A 128 -10.65 4.91 0.92
C TYR A 128 -10.71 4.88 -0.61
N ALA A 129 -11.09 5.98 -1.25
CA ALA A 129 -11.20 6.06 -2.71
C ALA A 129 -9.85 5.83 -3.41
N ARG A 130 -8.75 6.33 -2.84
CA ARG A 130 -7.40 6.07 -3.35
C ARG A 130 -7.02 4.60 -3.22
N SER A 131 -7.24 3.99 -2.05
CA SER A 131 -6.96 2.57 -1.82
C SER A 131 -7.78 1.67 -2.74
N ARG A 132 -9.04 2.02 -3.03
CA ARG A 132 -9.87 1.29 -4.01
C ARG A 132 -9.33 1.42 -5.44
N ARG A 133 -8.94 2.63 -5.86
CA ARG A 133 -8.33 2.85 -7.19
C ARG A 133 -7.04 2.04 -7.36
N MET A 134 -6.16 2.12 -6.37
CA MET A 134 -4.89 1.39 -6.37
C MET A 134 -5.12 -0.12 -6.34
N GLY A 135 -5.96 -0.61 -5.43
CA GLY A 135 -6.30 -2.04 -5.36
C GLY A 135 -6.87 -2.59 -6.67
N MET A 136 -7.59 -1.78 -7.46
CA MET A 136 -8.05 -2.20 -8.78
C MET A 136 -6.93 -2.30 -9.81
N ALA A 137 -6.13 -1.24 -9.99
CA ALA A 137 -4.99 -1.27 -10.90
C ALA A 137 -4.05 -2.46 -10.59
N LEU A 138 -3.87 -2.73 -9.30
CA LEU A 138 -2.97 -3.74 -8.78
C LEU A 138 -3.56 -5.17 -8.83
N LYS A 139 -4.90 -5.33 -8.75
CA LYS A 139 -5.57 -6.63 -8.97
C LYS A 139 -5.30 -7.21 -10.36
N SER A 140 -5.16 -6.36 -11.37
CA SER A 140 -4.80 -6.83 -12.71
C SER A 140 -3.34 -7.19 -12.86
N ILE A 141 -2.44 -6.60 -12.07
CA ILE A 141 -1.06 -7.09 -11.95
C ILE A 141 -1.06 -8.51 -11.39
N LYS A 142 -1.77 -8.73 -10.27
CA LYS A 142 -1.88 -10.05 -9.62
C LYS A 142 -2.53 -11.12 -10.53
N ASN A 143 -3.39 -10.73 -11.45
CA ASN A 143 -4.08 -11.63 -12.39
C ASN A 143 -3.44 -11.67 -13.80
N GLY A 144 -2.35 -10.93 -14.01
CA GLY A 144 -1.72 -10.69 -15.32
C GLY A 144 -1.15 -11.93 -16.00
N GLU A 145 -0.90 -13.02 -15.27
CA GLU A 145 -0.39 -14.27 -15.84
C GLU A 145 -1.41 -15.04 -16.70
N LYS A 146 -2.71 -14.70 -16.68
CA LYS A 146 -3.75 -15.50 -17.39
C LYS A 146 -4.51 -14.80 -18.51
N ARG A 147 -4.26 -13.51 -18.77
CA ARG A 147 -5.10 -12.74 -19.72
C ARG A 147 -4.35 -11.91 -20.75
N ILE A 148 -3.04 -11.73 -20.62
CA ILE A 148 -2.27 -10.82 -21.46
C ILE A 148 -2.05 -11.40 -22.87
N ASP A 149 -1.82 -12.71 -23.01
CA ASP A 149 -1.55 -13.32 -24.33
C ASP A 149 -2.80 -13.42 -25.23
N THR A 150 -3.96 -13.79 -24.69
CA THR A 150 -5.16 -14.06 -25.51
C THR A 150 -5.87 -12.83 -26.11
N GLN A 151 -5.56 -11.62 -25.66
CA GLN A 151 -6.23 -10.40 -26.16
C GLN A 151 -5.41 -9.62 -27.19
N LEU A 152 -4.11 -9.90 -27.33
CA LEU A 152 -3.25 -9.23 -28.31
C LEU A 152 -3.39 -9.83 -29.72
N ASP A 153 -3.70 -11.12 -29.83
CA ASP A 153 -3.91 -11.79 -31.13
C ASP A 153 -5.29 -11.53 -31.76
N ALA A 154 -6.26 -11.04 -30.98
CA ALA A 154 -7.66 -11.02 -31.40
C ALA A 154 -8.16 -9.68 -31.93
N GLY A 155 -7.33 -8.64 -32.10
CA GLY A 155 -7.73 -7.40 -32.80
C GLY A 155 -9.01 -6.69 -32.30
N TYR A 156 -9.51 -7.02 -31.12
CA TYR A 156 -10.73 -6.46 -30.55
C TYR A 156 -10.40 -5.28 -29.63
N ASP A 157 -11.10 -4.16 -29.86
CA ASP A 157 -11.18 -3.02 -28.95
C ASP A 157 -11.45 -3.51 -27.52
N SER A 158 -10.41 -3.53 -26.69
CA SER A 158 -10.47 -4.14 -25.38
C SER A 158 -11.36 -3.30 -24.44
N SER A 159 -12.43 -3.95 -24.01
CA SER A 159 -13.40 -3.47 -23.04
C SER A 159 -12.79 -2.94 -21.74
N SER A 160 -13.41 -1.85 -21.25
CA SER A 160 -13.48 -1.31 -19.89
C SER A 160 -12.47 -0.22 -19.51
N GLY A 161 -12.99 0.91 -19.00
CA GLY A 161 -12.23 2.07 -18.48
C GLY A 161 -11.11 1.71 -17.51
N PHE A 162 -11.15 0.51 -16.95
CA PHE A 162 -10.08 -0.17 -16.22
C PHE A 162 -8.71 -0.12 -16.93
N TYR A 163 -8.63 -0.49 -18.21
CA TYR A 163 -7.37 -0.48 -18.96
C TYR A 163 -6.91 0.95 -19.24
N ASP A 164 -7.84 1.90 -19.35
CA ASP A 164 -7.56 3.31 -19.59
C ASP A 164 -7.05 4.01 -18.31
N ALA A 165 -7.57 3.69 -17.12
CA ALA A 165 -7.02 4.13 -15.85
C ALA A 165 -5.68 3.47 -15.51
N PHE A 166 -5.53 2.18 -15.81
CA PHE A 166 -4.28 1.46 -15.69
C PHE A 166 -3.20 2.08 -16.60
N SER A 167 -3.52 2.29 -17.89
CA SER A 167 -2.62 2.92 -18.88
C SER A 167 -2.32 4.39 -18.57
N LYS A 168 -3.23 5.13 -17.92
CA LYS A 168 -2.98 6.50 -17.47
C LYS A 168 -2.00 6.59 -16.30
N ILE A 169 -1.99 5.59 -15.42
CA ILE A 169 -1.13 5.57 -14.22
C ILE A 169 0.23 4.91 -14.51
N MET A 170 0.23 3.78 -15.22
CA MET A 170 1.44 3.00 -15.54
C MET A 170 2.10 3.41 -16.87
N GLY A 171 1.38 4.18 -17.70
CA GLY A 171 1.78 4.53 -19.06
C GLY A 171 1.13 3.59 -20.08
N ARG A 172 0.84 4.12 -21.28
CA ARG A 172 0.46 3.29 -22.42
C ARG A 172 1.63 2.39 -22.80
N ASN A 173 1.34 1.14 -23.19
CA ASN A 173 2.31 0.32 -23.90
C ASN A 173 2.69 1.08 -25.19
N PRO A 174 3.95 1.52 -25.36
CA PRO A 174 4.33 2.23 -26.56
C PRO A 174 4.15 1.28 -27.73
N LYS A 175 3.32 1.66 -28.71
CA LYS A 175 3.35 1.01 -30.02
C LYS A 175 4.78 1.12 -30.55
N GLN A 176 5.52 0.01 -30.51
CA GLN A 176 6.78 -0.22 -31.20
C GLN A 176 7.66 1.04 -31.36
N SER A 177 8.26 1.51 -30.26
CA SER A 177 9.43 2.39 -30.37
C SER A 177 10.59 1.78 -29.60
N GLU A 178 11.64 1.40 -30.34
CA GLU A 178 12.82 0.66 -29.87
C GLU A 178 13.72 1.42 -28.86
N LYS A 179 13.21 2.49 -28.23
CA LYS A 179 13.99 3.36 -27.31
C LYS A 179 13.34 3.66 -25.96
N ILE A 180 12.25 2.96 -25.60
CA ILE A 180 11.61 3.14 -24.30
C ILE A 180 12.06 2.04 -23.34
N LYS A 181 12.57 2.46 -22.18
CA LYS A 181 12.99 1.54 -21.12
C LYS A 181 11.75 0.82 -20.56
N SER A 182 11.78 -0.51 -20.49
CA SER A 182 10.70 -1.27 -19.85
C SER A 182 11.00 -1.47 -18.37
N LEU A 183 10.04 -1.18 -17.51
CA LEU A 183 10.08 -1.47 -16.07
C LEU A 183 8.93 -2.43 -15.73
N SER A 184 9.21 -3.38 -14.86
CA SER A 184 8.23 -4.31 -14.31
C SER A 184 7.71 -3.82 -12.97
N ALA A 185 6.40 -3.80 -12.83
CA ALA A 185 5.71 -3.55 -11.57
C ALA A 185 5.17 -4.87 -10.99
N ASP A 186 5.63 -5.20 -9.78
CA ASP A 186 5.16 -6.38 -9.04
C ASP A 186 4.50 -6.00 -7.71
N TRP A 187 3.59 -6.86 -7.27
CA TRP A 187 2.82 -6.75 -6.04
C TRP A 187 3.39 -7.65 -4.94
N ILE A 188 3.64 -7.06 -3.79
CA ILE A 188 4.17 -7.77 -2.62
C ILE A 188 3.18 -7.62 -1.46
N ASP A 189 2.52 -8.72 -1.10
CA ASP A 189 1.70 -8.80 0.11
C ASP A 189 2.63 -8.82 1.34
N THR A 190 2.47 -7.86 2.26
CA THR A 190 3.20 -7.81 3.54
C THR A 190 2.25 -7.75 4.73
N ILE A 191 2.77 -8.03 5.92
CA ILE A 191 2.00 -7.92 7.17
C ILE A 191 1.59 -6.48 7.52
N LEU A 192 2.25 -5.46 6.93
CA LEU A 192 1.91 -4.04 7.09
C LEU A 192 0.99 -3.53 5.98
N GLY A 193 0.46 -4.43 5.17
CA GLY A 193 -0.28 -4.14 3.96
C GLY A 193 0.58 -4.20 2.71
N PRO A 194 -0.05 -4.18 1.54
CA PRO A 194 0.62 -4.44 0.29
C PRO A 194 1.54 -3.30 -0.14
N MET A 195 2.61 -3.70 -0.82
CA MET A 195 3.60 -2.82 -1.40
C MET A 195 3.64 -3.04 -2.91
N MET A 196 3.95 -1.98 -3.63
CA MET A 196 4.28 -2.03 -5.05
C MET A 196 5.78 -1.91 -5.20
N SER A 197 6.38 -2.79 -6.00
CA SER A 197 7.78 -2.71 -6.42
C SER A 197 7.84 -2.39 -7.91
N ILE A 198 8.73 -1.49 -8.32
CA ILE A 198 8.99 -1.18 -9.73
C ILE A 198 10.49 -1.32 -9.99
N ALA A 199 10.87 -2.21 -10.90
CA ALA A 199 12.26 -2.54 -11.19
C ALA A 199 12.49 -2.73 -12.70
N ASP A 200 13.74 -2.60 -13.14
CA ASP A 200 14.21 -3.26 -14.37
C ASP A 200 14.97 -4.55 -13.99
N ASP A 201 15.76 -5.08 -14.91
CA ASP A 201 16.60 -6.24 -14.66
C ASP A 201 17.77 -5.94 -13.71
N ASP A 202 18.16 -4.69 -13.49
CA ASP A 202 19.38 -4.36 -12.75
C ASP A 202 19.12 -3.68 -11.41
N TYR A 203 18.04 -2.89 -11.29
CA TYR A 203 17.77 -2.02 -10.16
C TYR A 203 16.29 -1.92 -9.81
N LEU A 204 16.04 -1.83 -8.50
CA LEU A 204 14.77 -1.40 -7.93
C LEU A 204 14.70 0.14 -7.93
N TYR A 205 13.61 0.71 -8.42
CA TYR A 205 13.40 2.16 -8.47
C TYR A 205 12.33 2.66 -7.50
N LEU A 206 11.37 1.81 -7.16
CA LEU A 206 10.30 2.13 -6.23
C LEU A 206 9.94 0.90 -5.42
N LEU A 207 9.79 1.07 -4.11
CA LEU A 207 9.19 0.13 -3.19
C LEU A 207 8.38 0.92 -2.18
N GLU A 208 7.05 0.85 -2.25
CA GLU A 208 6.22 1.71 -1.43
C GLU A 208 4.85 1.10 -1.14
N PHE A 209 4.25 1.48 0.00
CA PHE A 209 2.90 1.07 0.33
C PHE A 209 1.88 1.69 -0.63
N VAL A 210 0.97 0.85 -1.12
CA VAL A 210 0.04 1.22 -2.20
C VAL A 210 -0.95 2.31 -1.80
N ASP A 211 -1.15 2.50 -0.50
CA ASP A 211 -2.03 3.50 0.08
C ASP A 211 -1.33 4.83 0.40
N ARG A 212 -0.02 4.94 0.16
CA ARG A 212 0.75 6.16 0.41
C ARG A 212 0.21 7.33 -0.41
N ARG A 213 0.10 8.48 0.25
CA ARG A 213 -0.36 9.71 -0.41
C ARG A 213 0.66 10.15 -1.45
N GLY A 214 0.23 10.26 -2.71
CA GLY A 214 1.05 10.79 -3.79
C GLY A 214 1.80 9.73 -4.60
N LEU A 215 1.62 8.44 -4.28
CA LEU A 215 2.24 7.34 -5.01
C LEU A 215 1.97 7.43 -6.53
N GLU A 216 0.76 7.77 -6.95
CA GLU A 216 0.45 7.88 -8.39
C GLU A 216 1.31 8.93 -9.09
N ARG A 217 1.56 10.06 -8.42
CA ARG A 217 2.41 11.14 -8.96
C ARG A 217 3.88 10.72 -8.97
N GLU A 218 4.30 9.87 -8.04
CA GLU A 218 5.66 9.35 -8.00
C GLU A 218 5.92 8.34 -9.10
N VAL A 219 4.99 7.42 -9.34
CA VAL A 219 5.03 6.52 -10.50
C VAL A 219 5.06 7.31 -11.80
N GLU A 220 4.21 8.34 -11.94
CA GLU A 220 4.21 9.23 -13.10
C GLU A 220 5.55 9.95 -13.30
N ARG A 221 6.14 10.47 -12.21
CA ARG A 221 7.47 11.11 -12.26
C ARG A 221 8.59 10.13 -12.61
N LEU A 222 8.56 8.93 -12.04
CA LEU A 222 9.51 7.85 -12.34
C LEU A 222 9.47 7.53 -13.84
N ARG A 223 8.27 7.29 -14.36
CA ARG A 223 8.01 7.01 -15.77
C ARG A 223 8.57 8.10 -16.68
N ASN A 224 8.23 9.36 -16.39
CA ASN A 224 8.67 10.50 -17.19
C ASN A 224 10.20 10.69 -17.11
N ARG A 225 10.80 10.55 -15.93
CA ARG A 225 12.23 10.76 -15.71
C ARG A 225 13.10 9.71 -16.39
N LEU A 226 12.63 8.47 -16.44
CA LEU A 226 13.35 7.36 -17.08
C LEU A 226 12.95 7.15 -18.55
N ASN A 227 12.02 7.95 -19.07
CA ASN A 227 11.38 7.71 -20.37
C ASN A 227 10.99 6.23 -20.53
N ALA A 228 10.25 5.73 -19.54
CA ALA A 228 9.97 4.31 -19.38
C ALA A 228 8.49 3.97 -19.60
N SER A 229 8.22 2.74 -20.00
CA SER A 229 6.91 2.09 -19.86
C SER A 229 6.94 1.23 -18.60
N ILE A 230 5.86 1.24 -17.82
CA ILE A 230 5.73 0.39 -16.64
C ILE A 230 4.64 -0.63 -16.93
N VAL A 231 5.00 -1.91 -16.89
CA VAL A 231 4.10 -3.01 -17.21
C VAL A 231 3.99 -3.97 -16.01
N PRO A 232 2.88 -4.69 -15.85
CA PRO A 232 2.82 -5.81 -14.92
C PRO A 232 3.87 -6.83 -15.27
N GLY A 233 4.63 -7.29 -14.29
CA GLY A 233 5.67 -8.30 -14.52
C GLY A 233 6.57 -8.46 -13.31
N LYS A 234 7.50 -9.39 -13.41
CA LYS A 234 8.52 -9.65 -12.40
C LYS A 234 9.87 -9.71 -13.08
N THR A 235 10.85 -9.02 -12.52
CA THR A 235 12.27 -9.27 -12.82
C THR A 235 12.90 -10.01 -11.65
N LYS A 236 14.15 -10.45 -11.82
CA LYS A 236 14.97 -11.00 -10.72
C LYS A 236 15.05 -10.06 -9.52
N ILE A 237 14.98 -8.74 -9.75
CA ILE A 237 15.01 -7.72 -8.70
C ILE A 237 13.70 -7.70 -7.91
N ASN A 238 12.55 -7.82 -8.58
CA ASN A 238 11.26 -7.92 -7.90
C ASN A 238 11.18 -9.16 -7.02
N GLU A 239 11.69 -10.29 -7.50
CA GLU A 239 11.70 -11.55 -6.75
C GLU A 239 12.64 -11.46 -5.54
N GLN A 240 13.86 -10.95 -5.75
CA GLN A 240 14.83 -10.77 -4.66
C GLN A 240 14.28 -9.88 -3.55
N ILE A 241 13.69 -8.72 -3.86
CA ILE A 241 13.18 -7.83 -2.81
C ILE A 241 12.00 -8.43 -2.07
N LYS A 242 11.18 -9.24 -2.74
CA LYS A 242 10.07 -9.95 -2.12
C LYS A 242 10.57 -10.98 -1.11
N GLU A 243 11.59 -11.75 -1.46
CA GLU A 243 12.23 -12.71 -0.55
C GLU A 243 12.91 -12.00 0.63
N GLU A 244 13.66 -10.93 0.36
CA GLU A 244 14.31 -10.14 1.41
C GLU A 244 13.30 -9.50 2.37
N LEU A 245 12.18 -8.98 1.86
CA LEU A 245 11.11 -8.46 2.72
C LEU A 245 10.50 -9.56 3.59
N ALA A 246 10.30 -10.77 3.06
CA ALA A 246 9.79 -11.88 3.85
C ALA A 246 10.75 -12.23 5.00
N LEU A 247 12.05 -12.31 4.73
CA LEU A 247 13.08 -12.53 5.75
C LEU A 247 13.16 -11.36 6.75
N TYR A 248 13.05 -10.12 6.28
CA TYR A 248 13.02 -8.94 7.14
C TYR A 248 11.84 -9.01 8.12
N PHE A 249 10.62 -9.27 7.64
CA PHE A 249 9.44 -9.37 8.51
C PHE A 249 9.48 -10.58 9.46
N ASP A 250 10.23 -11.63 9.12
CA ASP A 250 10.51 -12.77 9.99
C ASP A 250 11.67 -12.53 10.98
N GLY A 251 12.29 -11.33 10.94
CA GLY A 251 13.42 -10.97 11.81
C GLY A 251 14.73 -11.65 11.44
N LYS A 252 14.85 -12.23 10.24
CA LYS A 252 16.02 -13.00 9.77
C LYS A 252 16.93 -12.22 8.82
N LEU A 253 16.60 -10.97 8.51
CA LEU A 253 17.38 -10.12 7.61
C LEU A 253 17.68 -8.77 8.25
N GLU A 254 18.97 -8.48 8.45
CA GLU A 254 19.43 -7.18 8.93
C GLU A 254 19.73 -6.20 7.80
N THR A 255 20.22 -6.71 6.65
CA THR A 255 20.66 -5.91 5.52
C THR A 255 20.03 -6.40 4.22
N PHE A 256 19.45 -5.46 3.46
CA PHE A 256 18.94 -5.71 2.11
C PHE A 256 20.10 -5.70 1.11
N HIS A 257 20.12 -6.68 0.20
CA HIS A 257 21.12 -6.80 -0.87
C HIS A 257 20.52 -6.47 -2.23
N THR A 258 19.21 -6.25 -2.30
CA THR A 258 18.53 -5.84 -3.53
C THR A 258 19.17 -4.56 -4.08
N PRO A 259 19.75 -4.58 -5.30
CA PRO A 259 20.30 -3.38 -5.90
C PRO A 259 19.18 -2.39 -6.20
N TYR A 260 19.34 -1.14 -5.76
CA TYR A 260 18.36 -0.08 -5.98
C TYR A 260 19.01 1.18 -6.54
N ARG A 261 18.20 2.02 -7.19
CA ARG A 261 18.65 3.30 -7.75
C ARG A 261 17.78 4.46 -7.28
N CYS A 262 18.41 5.39 -6.57
CA CYS A 262 17.77 6.59 -6.06
C CYS A 262 17.62 7.69 -7.13
N LEU A 263 16.39 8.09 -7.42
CA LEU A 263 16.08 9.19 -8.34
C LEU A 263 15.76 10.48 -7.57
N GLY A 264 16.78 11.08 -6.95
CA GLY A 264 16.69 12.34 -6.20
C GLY A 264 17.66 13.42 -6.69
N SER A 265 17.60 14.59 -6.06
CA SER A 265 18.70 15.55 -6.08
C SER A 265 19.89 15.03 -5.28
N ASP A 266 21.07 15.63 -5.44
CA ASP A 266 22.26 15.17 -4.71
C ASP A 266 22.10 15.33 -3.20
N PHE A 267 21.42 16.39 -2.75
CA PHE A 267 21.03 16.53 -1.34
C PHE A 267 20.13 15.39 -0.86
N GLN A 268 19.11 15.02 -1.64
CA GLN A 268 18.23 13.89 -1.29
C GLN A 268 19.01 12.58 -1.22
N LYS A 269 19.87 12.31 -2.21
CA LYS A 269 20.73 11.11 -2.23
C LYS A 269 21.65 11.05 -1.02
N ASN A 270 22.26 12.18 -0.64
CA ASN A 270 23.09 12.26 0.57
C ASN A 270 22.29 11.95 1.84
N VAL A 271 21.09 12.51 1.98
CA VAL A 271 20.19 12.19 3.11
C VAL A 271 19.83 10.71 3.11
N TRP A 272 19.45 10.15 1.97
CA TRP A 272 19.08 8.74 1.87
C TRP A 272 20.25 7.79 2.14
N GLN A 273 21.47 8.13 1.72
CA GLN A 273 22.68 7.40 2.08
C GLN A 273 22.94 7.46 3.58
N ALA A 274 22.77 8.61 4.22
CA ALA A 274 22.89 8.72 5.67
C ALA A 274 21.83 7.88 6.41
N LEU A 275 20.61 7.76 5.86
CA LEU A 275 19.57 6.89 6.44
C LEU A 275 20.00 5.42 6.45
N THR A 276 20.64 4.92 5.39
CA THR A 276 21.05 3.50 5.34
C THR A 276 22.18 3.16 6.32
N GLN A 277 22.88 4.16 6.86
CA GLN A 277 23.88 3.96 7.91
C GLN A 277 23.28 3.81 9.32
N ILE A 278 21.98 4.08 9.49
CA ILE A 278 21.31 3.92 10.78
C ILE A 278 21.03 2.43 10.97
N ALA A 279 21.71 1.76 11.91
CA ALA A 279 21.51 0.33 12.17
C ALA A 279 20.06 -0.01 12.57
N PRO A 280 19.57 -1.24 12.29
CA PRO A 280 18.29 -1.72 12.79
C PRO A 280 18.14 -1.52 14.30
N GLY A 281 16.95 -1.12 14.73
CA GLY A 281 16.63 -0.92 16.16
C GLY A 281 17.24 0.36 16.76
N LYS A 282 18.07 1.09 16.01
CA LYS A 282 18.56 2.42 16.36
C LYS A 282 17.74 3.50 15.67
N THR A 283 17.76 4.70 16.26
CA THR A 283 17.07 5.87 15.72
C THR A 283 17.95 7.10 15.79
N LEU A 284 17.75 8.02 14.85
CA LEU A 284 18.29 9.38 14.90
C LEU A 284 17.14 10.39 14.96
N SER A 285 17.39 11.54 15.56
CA SER A 285 16.53 12.71 15.42
C SER A 285 16.75 13.42 14.08
N TYR A 286 15.77 14.18 13.61
CA TYR A 286 15.97 15.06 12.45
C TYR A 286 17.12 16.05 12.63
N LYS A 287 17.40 16.47 13.87
CA LYS A 287 18.53 17.35 14.22
C LYS A 287 19.87 16.64 14.02
N GLU A 288 19.98 15.40 14.50
CA GLU A 288 21.20 14.59 14.34
C GLU A 288 21.43 14.24 12.87
N LEU A 289 20.40 13.80 12.15
CA LEU A 289 20.51 13.52 10.73
C LEU A 289 20.95 14.76 9.94
N ALA A 290 20.43 15.94 10.29
CA ALA A 290 20.85 17.21 9.70
C ALA A 290 22.33 17.54 9.95
N ALA A 291 22.86 17.21 11.13
CA ALA A 291 24.28 17.34 11.42
C ALA A 291 25.12 16.34 10.58
N VAL A 292 24.69 15.08 10.50
CA VAL A 292 25.38 14.02 9.73
C VAL A 292 25.53 14.39 8.25
N VAL A 293 24.49 14.97 7.64
CA VAL A 293 24.52 15.33 6.21
C VAL A 293 25.16 16.70 5.92
N GLY A 294 25.82 17.31 6.92
CA GLY A 294 26.50 18.60 6.78
C GLY A 294 25.56 19.80 6.65
N SER A 295 24.30 19.69 7.11
CA SER A 295 23.33 20.79 7.10
C SER A 295 22.67 20.99 8.48
N PRO A 296 23.41 21.37 9.54
CA PRO A 296 22.89 21.39 10.92
C PRO A 296 21.66 22.28 11.13
N LYS A 297 21.51 23.34 10.33
CA LYS A 297 20.35 24.26 10.35
C LYS A 297 19.20 23.80 9.42
N GLY A 298 19.41 22.73 8.66
CA GLY A 298 18.56 22.26 7.56
C GLY A 298 17.52 21.21 7.94
N MET A 299 17.06 21.15 9.20
CA MET A 299 16.12 20.11 9.67
C MET A 299 14.87 19.96 8.78
N ARG A 300 14.29 21.07 8.31
CA ARG A 300 13.12 21.02 7.39
C ARG A 300 13.48 20.42 6.03
N ALA A 301 14.64 20.77 5.48
CA ALA A 301 15.10 20.23 4.21
C ALA A 301 15.36 18.72 4.30
N VAL A 302 15.97 18.27 5.40
CA VAL A 302 16.17 16.86 5.72
C VAL A 302 14.83 16.14 5.90
N GLY A 303 13.88 16.73 6.63
CA GLY A 303 12.53 16.18 6.76
C GLY A 303 11.82 15.99 5.42
N ASN A 304 11.94 16.97 4.52
CA ASN A 304 11.40 16.87 3.16
C ASN A 304 12.10 15.78 2.33
N ALA A 305 13.42 15.66 2.43
CA ALA A 305 14.19 14.60 1.76
C ALA A 305 13.82 13.21 2.30
N ASN A 306 13.67 13.06 3.63
CA ASN A 306 13.22 11.84 4.29
C ASN A 306 11.83 11.41 3.80
N GLY A 307 10.89 12.35 3.70
CA GLY A 307 9.54 12.09 3.18
C GLY A 307 9.47 11.79 1.69
N ALA A 308 10.47 12.23 0.92
CA ALA A 308 10.59 11.98 -0.52
C ALA A 308 11.22 10.61 -0.84
N ASN A 309 11.59 9.82 0.16
CA ASN A 309 12.04 8.45 -0.05
C ASN A 309 10.95 7.62 -0.76
N GLN A 310 11.34 6.89 -1.80
CA GLN A 310 10.48 6.02 -2.62
C GLN A 310 10.84 4.53 -2.46
N LEU A 311 11.80 4.21 -1.61
CA LEU A 311 12.30 2.86 -1.34
C LEU A 311 12.10 2.60 0.16
N ALA A 312 10.83 2.50 0.56
CA ALA A 312 10.44 2.27 1.94
C ALA A 312 11.07 0.97 2.48
N ILE A 313 11.35 0.94 3.79
CA ILE A 313 12.01 -0.17 4.50
C ILE A 313 13.50 -0.32 4.13
N ILE A 314 13.85 -0.46 2.84
CA ILE A 314 15.24 -0.56 2.36
C ILE A 314 16.02 0.70 2.73
N ILE A 315 15.48 1.87 2.39
CA ILE A 315 15.98 3.16 2.88
C ILE A 315 15.16 3.48 4.13
N PRO A 316 15.74 3.37 5.34
CA PRO A 316 14.97 3.24 6.56
C PRO A 316 14.53 4.61 7.12
N CYS A 317 13.71 5.33 6.36
CA CYS A 317 13.18 6.65 6.74
C CYS A 317 12.29 6.61 8.00
N HIS A 318 11.85 5.41 8.44
CA HIS A 318 11.15 5.19 9.70
C HIS A 318 12.07 5.25 10.93
N ARG A 319 13.40 5.14 10.77
CA ARG A 319 14.38 5.25 11.87
C ARG A 319 14.66 6.69 12.31
N VAL A 320 14.08 7.70 11.65
CA VAL A 320 14.24 9.11 12.02
C VAL A 320 13.05 9.60 12.83
N ILE A 321 13.26 10.12 14.04
CA ILE A 321 12.20 10.62 14.94
C ILE A 321 12.37 12.11 15.28
N GLN A 322 11.39 12.68 15.97
CA GLN A 322 11.54 14.04 16.52
C GLN A 322 12.49 14.02 17.72
N THR A 323 13.09 15.18 18.02
CA THR A 323 14.03 15.33 19.13
C THR A 323 13.40 15.07 20.50
N ASP A 324 12.08 15.25 20.63
CA ASP A 324 11.30 14.96 21.84
C ASP A 324 10.93 13.47 22.00
N GLY A 325 11.41 12.61 21.09
CA GLY A 325 11.08 11.19 21.07
C GLY A 325 9.75 10.83 20.40
N SER A 326 8.97 11.82 19.95
CA SER A 326 7.73 11.57 19.21
C SER A 326 8.02 11.07 17.78
N LEU A 327 7.12 10.24 17.23
CA LEU A 327 7.34 9.62 15.92
C LEU A 327 7.29 10.62 14.76
N GLY A 328 6.63 11.77 14.92
CA GLY A 328 6.39 12.71 13.82
C GLY A 328 5.61 12.10 12.64
N GLY A 329 5.70 12.72 11.46
CA GLY A 329 5.08 12.22 10.24
C GLY A 329 5.84 11.06 9.58
N TYR A 330 5.12 10.17 8.91
CA TYR A 330 5.68 9.10 8.09
C TYR A 330 4.86 8.90 6.81
N GLY A 331 5.52 8.76 5.67
CA GLY A 331 4.88 8.61 4.35
C GLY A 331 3.93 7.41 4.29
N GLY A 332 4.33 6.29 4.90
CA GLY A 332 3.50 5.09 5.04
C GLY A 332 2.55 5.09 6.24
N GLY A 333 2.39 6.19 6.98
CA GLY A 333 1.51 6.27 8.15
C GLY A 333 2.18 5.92 9.49
N VAL A 334 1.79 6.63 10.55
CA VAL A 334 2.47 6.57 11.87
C VAL A 334 2.45 5.16 12.48
N GLU A 335 1.37 4.40 12.29
CA GLU A 335 1.25 3.03 12.82
C GLU A 335 2.29 2.08 12.19
N ARG A 336 2.54 2.18 10.88
CA ARG A 336 3.58 1.38 10.20
C ARG A 336 4.96 1.70 10.77
N LYS A 337 5.26 2.98 10.96
CA LYS A 337 6.52 3.42 11.56
C LYS A 337 6.70 2.87 12.97
N LYS A 338 5.66 2.92 13.79
CA LYS A 338 5.66 2.37 15.16
C LYS A 338 5.93 0.86 15.14
N TRP A 339 5.29 0.14 14.24
CA TRP A 339 5.48 -1.31 14.09
C TRP A 339 6.92 -1.64 13.65
N LEU A 340 7.43 -0.98 12.61
CA LEU A 340 8.79 -1.22 12.09
C LEU A 340 9.86 -0.99 13.18
N LEU A 341 9.75 0.12 13.91
CA LEU A 341 10.66 0.41 15.02
C LEU A 341 10.58 -0.62 16.15
N LYS A 342 9.38 -1.14 16.43
CA LYS A 342 9.19 -2.20 17.44
C LYS A 342 9.83 -3.50 16.97
N HIS A 343 9.51 -3.92 15.75
CA HIS A 343 10.03 -5.12 15.11
C HIS A 343 11.56 -5.15 15.11
N GLU A 344 12.20 -4.06 14.66
CA GLU A 344 13.66 -4.00 14.63
C GLU A 344 14.27 -4.04 16.02
N ARG A 345 13.67 -3.41 17.04
CA ARG A 345 14.20 -3.46 18.41
C ARG A 345 14.09 -4.84 19.07
N GLU A 346 13.04 -5.58 18.74
CA GLU A 346 12.75 -6.88 19.38
C GLU A 346 13.46 -8.03 18.67
N ASN A 347 13.57 -7.97 17.34
CA ASN A 347 13.93 -9.12 16.51
C ASN A 347 15.26 -8.96 15.75
N MET A 348 15.82 -7.75 15.65
CA MET A 348 17.08 -7.49 14.93
C MET A 348 18.12 -6.95 15.91
N LYS A 349 18.96 -7.85 16.45
CA LYS A 349 19.95 -7.53 17.50
C LYS A 349 21.36 -7.43 16.95
#